data_AF-A0A9P8PU65-F1
#
_entry.id   AF-A0A9P8PU65-F1
#
_cell.length_a   1.000
_cell.length_b   1.000
_cell.length_c   1.000
_cell.angle_alpha   90.00
_cell.angle_beta   90.00
_cell.angle_gamma   90.00
#
_symmetry.space_group_name_H-M   'P 1'
#
loop_
_entity.id
_entity.type
_entity.pdbx_description
1 polymer ?
#
loop_
_entity_poly.entity_id
_entity_poly.type
_entity_poly.pdbx_seq_one_letter_code
_entity_poly.pdbx_strand_id
1 'polypeptide(L)'
;MTSYQNGTAQIPGWNDCPDTVLNRSQTNLASLPSADAGDGADLAGIREKLREILALPTTLSERELAYHRNKLEKATESVENLIFAGAMVDLSRQGDQKQLEQSILEYMMAKSNGSWCGSLKKVLVHAKK
;
A
#
# COMPACT_ATOMS: atom_id res chain seq x y z
N MET A 1 -47.79 15.03 -21.84
CA MET A 1 -47.33 15.53 -20.53
C MET A 1 -47.91 14.63 -19.46
N THR A 2 -47.11 13.74 -18.88
CA THR A 2 -47.49 13.02 -17.66
C THR A 2 -46.26 12.83 -16.79
N SER A 3 -46.41 13.34 -15.57
CA SER A 3 -45.42 13.57 -14.51
C SER A 3 -44.83 12.27 -13.97
N TYR A 4 -43.51 12.23 -13.73
CA TYR A 4 -42.89 11.19 -12.91
C TYR A 4 -43.04 11.55 -11.44
N GLN A 5 -43.95 10.85 -10.76
CA GLN A 5 -44.14 10.93 -9.33
C GLN A 5 -42.92 10.37 -8.59
N ASN A 6 -42.56 11.08 -7.53
CA ASN A 6 -41.54 10.76 -6.54
C ASN A 6 -41.86 9.43 -5.84
N GLY A 7 -41.06 8.39 -6.11
CA GLY A 7 -41.21 7.05 -5.54
C GLY A 7 -40.44 6.92 -4.23
N THR A 8 -41.13 7.19 -3.12
CA THR A 8 -40.65 6.90 -1.77
C THR A 8 -40.63 5.37 -1.59
N ALA A 9 -39.46 4.76 -1.48
CA ALA A 9 -39.34 3.37 -1.04
C ALA A 9 -38.60 3.34 0.30
N GLN A 10 -39.36 3.46 1.39
CA GLN A 10 -38.96 2.94 2.70
C GLN A 10 -38.73 1.43 2.55
N ILE A 11 -37.50 0.99 2.78
CA ILE A 11 -37.19 -0.43 2.96
C ILE A 11 -37.24 -0.67 4.48
N PRO A 12 -38.24 -1.40 5.00
CA PRO A 12 -38.39 -1.62 6.44
C PRO A 12 -37.42 -2.70 6.92
N GLY A 13 -36.48 -2.30 7.77
CA GLY A 13 -35.83 -3.12 8.79
C GLY A 13 -34.97 -4.30 8.33
N TRP A 14 -33.65 -4.21 8.55
CA TRP A 14 -32.96 -5.17 9.43
C TRP A 14 -31.62 -4.57 9.88
N ASN A 15 -31.67 -3.98 11.06
CA ASN A 15 -30.54 -3.52 11.86
C ASN A 15 -30.17 -4.65 12.81
N ASP A 16 -29.09 -5.39 12.51
CA ASP A 16 -28.49 -6.37 13.43
C ASP A 16 -26.96 -6.23 13.41
N CYS A 17 -26.48 -5.08 13.88
CA CYS A 17 -25.13 -5.01 14.44
C CYS A 17 -25.29 -5.17 15.95
N PRO A 18 -24.73 -6.22 16.58
CA PRO A 18 -24.85 -6.38 18.02
C PRO A 18 -24.11 -5.23 18.72
N ASP A 19 -24.88 -4.38 19.39
CA ASP A 19 -24.40 -3.41 20.37
C ASP A 19 -23.86 -4.21 21.57
N THR A 20 -22.60 -4.60 21.46
CA THR A 20 -21.83 -4.98 22.64
C THR A 20 -21.13 -3.73 23.14
N VAL A 21 -21.78 -3.08 24.09
CA VAL A 21 -21.17 -2.34 25.19
C VAL A 21 -19.99 -3.12 25.77
N LEU A 22 -18.83 -3.01 25.13
CA LEU A 22 -17.54 -3.32 25.72
C LEU A 22 -16.74 -2.03 25.74
N ASN A 23 -16.73 -1.44 26.93
CA ASN A 23 -15.63 -0.69 27.50
C ASN A 23 -14.28 -1.09 26.86
N ARG A 24 -13.86 -0.36 25.83
CA ARG A 24 -12.53 -0.47 25.24
C ARG A 24 -12.02 0.94 25.02
N SER A 25 -11.20 1.35 25.98
CA SER A 25 -10.22 2.42 25.95
C SER A 25 -10.07 3.08 24.58
N GLN A 26 -10.39 4.38 24.53
CA GLN A 26 -9.72 5.42 23.73
C GLN A 26 -8.66 4.84 22.76
N THR A 27 -9.12 4.25 21.66
CA THR A 27 -8.23 3.63 20.68
C THR A 27 -8.00 4.68 19.62
N ASN A 28 -6.85 5.34 19.74
CA ASN A 28 -6.24 6.26 18.79
C ASN A 28 -6.78 6.10 17.36
N LEU A 29 -7.68 7.00 16.97
CA LEU A 29 -7.92 7.37 15.58
C LEU A 29 -6.79 8.31 15.08
N ALA A 30 -5.56 7.94 15.41
CA ALA A 30 -4.34 8.70 15.16
C ALA A 30 -3.24 7.71 14.78
N SER A 31 -3.43 7.05 13.64
CA SER A 31 -2.33 6.37 12.94
C SER A 31 -2.40 6.64 11.44
N LEU A 32 -2.77 7.87 11.07
CA LEU A 32 -2.11 8.49 9.93
C LEU A 32 -0.89 9.19 10.57
N PRO A 33 0.35 8.94 10.12
CA PRO A 33 1.44 9.80 10.51
C PRO A 33 1.06 11.20 10.01
N SER A 34 0.65 12.05 10.95
CA SER A 34 0.60 13.49 10.77
C SER A 34 1.92 13.88 10.16
N ALA A 35 1.85 14.62 9.05
CA ALA A 35 2.99 15.23 8.39
C ALA A 35 3.65 16.23 9.36
N ASP A 36 4.42 15.72 10.30
CA ASP A 36 5.36 16.49 11.09
C ASP A 36 6.64 16.61 10.27
N ALA A 37 6.98 17.86 9.98
CA ALA A 37 8.09 18.23 9.13
C ALA A 37 9.41 17.86 9.81
N GLY A 38 9.90 16.65 9.56
CA GLY A 38 11.17 16.19 10.13
C GLY A 38 11.71 14.91 9.52
N ASP A 39 11.75 14.75 8.19
CA ASP A 39 11.96 13.39 7.65
C ASP A 39 12.63 13.28 6.27
N GLY A 40 13.40 14.29 5.85
CA GLY A 40 14.18 14.16 4.60
C GLY A 40 15.22 13.03 4.66
N ALA A 41 15.72 12.73 5.86
CA ALA A 41 16.71 11.68 6.11
C ALA A 41 16.11 10.26 6.06
N ASP A 42 14.88 10.06 6.55
CA ASP A 42 14.23 8.76 6.54
C ASP A 42 13.72 8.41 5.13
N LEU A 43 13.17 9.40 4.40
CA LEU A 43 12.84 9.21 2.97
C LEU A 43 14.06 8.85 2.12
N ALA A 44 15.21 9.50 2.36
CA ALA A 44 16.45 9.14 1.71
C ALA A 44 16.90 7.72 2.09
N GLY A 45 16.74 7.33 3.36
CA GLY A 45 16.99 5.98 3.86
C GLY A 45 16.07 4.93 3.22
N ILE A 46 14.78 5.21 3.08
CA ILE A 46 13.81 4.33 2.40
C ILE A 46 14.20 4.14 0.93
N ARG A 47 14.60 5.23 0.26
CA ARG A 47 15.08 5.17 -1.13
C ARG A 47 16.36 4.37 -1.25
N GLU A 48 17.26 4.46 -0.28
CA GLU A 48 18.46 3.64 -0.19
C GLU A 48 18.12 2.16 -0.03
N LYS A 49 17.28 1.79 0.93
CA LYS A 49 16.81 0.40 1.12
C LYS A 49 16.20 -0.19 -0.14
N LEU A 50 15.39 0.59 -0.86
CA LEU A 50 14.80 0.15 -2.14
C LEU A 50 15.89 -0.08 -3.20
N ARG A 51 16.89 0.81 -3.29
CA ARG A 51 18.04 0.64 -4.20
C ARG A 51 18.88 -0.56 -3.83
N GLU A 52 19.11 -0.82 -2.54
CA GLU A 52 19.83 -2.00 -2.07
C GLU A 52 19.13 -3.28 -2.55
N ILE A 53 17.81 -3.38 -2.37
CA ILE A 53 17.04 -4.54 -2.87
C ILE A 53 17.12 -4.68 -4.38
N LEU A 54 17.06 -3.56 -5.12
CA LEU A 54 17.21 -3.56 -6.57
C LEU A 54 18.64 -3.90 -7.03
N ALA A 55 19.63 -3.78 -6.15
CA ALA A 55 21.02 -4.15 -6.40
C ALA A 55 21.35 -5.59 -5.98
N LEU A 56 20.48 -6.26 -5.21
CA LEU A 56 20.66 -7.66 -4.84
C LEU A 56 20.64 -8.57 -6.08
N PRO A 57 21.36 -9.70 -6.03
CA PRO A 57 21.33 -10.69 -7.10
C PRO A 57 19.93 -11.24 -7.26
N THR A 58 19.21 -10.76 -8.27
CA THR A 58 17.88 -11.26 -8.60
C THR A 58 17.96 -12.43 -9.56
N THR A 59 16.94 -13.28 -9.54
CA THR A 59 16.77 -14.33 -10.57
C THR A 59 16.18 -13.78 -11.88
N LEU A 60 15.93 -12.47 -11.96
CA LEU A 60 15.36 -11.80 -13.13
C LEU A 60 16.45 -11.47 -14.14
N SER A 61 16.09 -11.49 -15.43
CA SER A 61 16.98 -11.04 -16.49
C SER A 61 17.30 -9.55 -16.32
N GLU A 62 18.49 -9.12 -16.70
CA GLU A 62 18.94 -7.72 -16.55
C GLU A 62 17.98 -6.72 -17.20
N ARG A 63 17.39 -7.09 -18.35
CA ARG A 63 16.35 -6.31 -19.04
C ARG A 63 15.04 -6.19 -18.25
N GLU A 64 14.61 -7.26 -17.59
CA GLU A 64 13.41 -7.25 -16.75
C GLU A 64 13.63 -6.43 -15.47
N LEU A 65 14.80 -6.58 -14.85
CA LEU A 65 15.17 -5.79 -13.67
C LEU A 65 15.21 -4.30 -14.00
N ALA A 66 15.79 -3.91 -15.14
CA ALA A 66 15.81 -2.53 -15.60
C ALA A 66 14.39 -1.96 -15.83
N TYR A 67 13.49 -2.76 -16.40
CA TYR A 67 12.08 -2.37 -16.57
C TYR A 67 11.38 -2.14 -15.22
N HIS A 68 11.50 -3.10 -14.29
CA HIS A 68 10.89 -2.97 -12.97
C HIS A 68 11.48 -1.79 -12.18
N ARG A 69 12.80 -1.60 -12.25
CA ARG A 69 13.50 -0.47 -11.65
C ARG A 69 12.97 0.87 -12.18
N ASN A 70 12.93 1.06 -13.50
CA ASN A 70 12.43 2.31 -14.08
C ASN A 70 10.98 2.59 -13.69
N LYS A 71 10.14 1.53 -13.67
CA LYS A 71 8.74 1.65 -13.26
C LYS A 71 8.59 2.02 -11.77
N LEU A 72 9.44 1.47 -10.90
CA LEU A 72 9.47 1.81 -9.48
C LEU A 72 10.01 3.21 -9.25
N GLU A 73 11.07 3.63 -9.94
CA GLU A 73 11.64 4.97 -9.82
C GLU A 73 10.62 6.04 -10.20
N LYS A 74 9.83 5.84 -11.26
CA LYS A 74 8.72 6.74 -11.61
C LYS A 74 7.60 6.75 -10.57
N ALA A 75 7.26 5.58 -10.04
CA ALA A 75 6.22 5.49 -9.02
C ALA A 75 6.64 6.19 -7.72
N THR A 76 7.90 6.03 -7.31
CA THR A 76 8.43 6.61 -6.07
C THR A 76 8.84 8.08 -6.19
N GLU A 77 8.55 8.74 -7.31
CA GLU A 77 8.56 10.21 -7.40
C GLU A 77 7.55 10.83 -6.42
N SER A 78 6.43 10.14 -6.17
CA SER A 78 5.51 10.51 -5.10
C SER A 78 5.99 9.99 -3.76
N VAL A 79 6.05 10.89 -2.77
CA VAL A 79 6.46 10.59 -1.40
C VAL A 79 5.59 9.50 -0.78
N GLU A 80 4.28 9.51 -1.00
CA GLU A 80 3.36 8.48 -0.51
C GLU A 80 3.72 7.08 -1.04
N ASN A 81 4.02 6.99 -2.34
CA ASN A 81 4.41 5.73 -2.98
C ASN A 81 5.78 5.26 -2.46
N LEU A 82 6.72 6.18 -2.22
CA LEU A 82 8.04 5.85 -1.68
C LEU A 82 7.93 5.28 -0.26
N ILE A 83 7.14 5.92 0.62
CA ILE A 83 6.90 5.44 1.99
C ILE A 83 6.29 4.04 1.95
N PHE A 84 5.27 3.85 1.12
CA PHE A 84 4.64 2.53 0.95
C PHE A 84 5.64 1.48 0.45
N ALA A 85 6.44 1.80 -0.57
CA ALA A 85 7.46 0.90 -1.10
C ALA A 85 8.49 0.49 -0.02
N GLY A 86 8.91 1.44 0.83
CA GLY A 86 9.76 1.18 1.98
C GLY A 86 9.17 0.20 2.97
N ALA A 87 7.90 0.42 3.35
CA ALA A 87 7.19 -0.50 4.24
C ALA A 87 7.11 -1.92 3.63
N MET A 88 6.86 -2.04 2.33
CA MET A 88 6.82 -3.34 1.64
C MET A 88 8.19 -4.02 1.60
N VAL A 89 9.28 -3.26 1.48
CA VAL A 89 10.65 -3.76 1.58
C VAL A 89 10.91 -4.37 2.96
N ASP A 90 10.55 -3.65 4.04
CA ASP A 90 10.72 -4.13 5.41
C ASP A 90 9.81 -5.35 5.71
N LEU A 91 8.57 -5.37 5.22
CA LEU A 91 7.68 -6.55 5.31
C LEU A 91 8.24 -7.76 4.56
N SER A 92 8.77 -7.52 3.35
CA SER A 92 9.42 -8.58 2.59
C SER A 92 10.57 -9.18 3.39
N ARG A 93 11.43 -8.36 4.02
CA ARG A 93 12.55 -8.85 4.83
C ARG A 93 12.11 -9.73 6.00
N GLN A 94 11.03 -9.36 6.69
CA GLN A 94 10.44 -10.12 7.81
C GLN A 94 9.94 -11.52 7.38
N GLY A 95 9.63 -11.72 6.10
CA GLY A 95 9.18 -13.00 5.56
C GLY A 95 7.65 -13.14 5.55
N ASP A 96 6.93 -12.09 5.91
CA ASP A 96 5.47 -12.05 5.95
C ASP A 96 4.85 -11.82 4.57
N GLN A 97 5.00 -12.81 3.67
CA GLN A 97 4.51 -12.73 2.31
C GLN A 97 2.99 -12.48 2.24
N LYS A 98 2.20 -13.09 3.13
CA LYS A 98 0.74 -12.89 3.16
C LYS A 98 0.38 -11.44 3.49
N GLN A 99 1.08 -10.85 4.45
CA GLN A 99 0.85 -9.46 4.85
C GLN A 99 1.31 -8.49 3.75
N LEU A 100 2.46 -8.76 3.11
CA LEU A 100 2.93 -8.04 1.94
C LEU A 100 1.89 -8.03 0.81
N GLU A 101 1.33 -9.21 0.47
CA GLU A 101 0.32 -9.33 -0.58
C GLU A 101 -0.97 -8.59 -0.23
N GLN A 102 -1.41 -8.68 1.03
CA GLN A 102 -2.59 -7.99 1.53
C GLN A 102 -2.41 -6.46 1.49
N SER A 103 -1.28 -5.94 1.99
CA SER A 103 -0.99 -4.51 1.96
C SER A 103 -0.89 -3.97 0.54
N ILE A 104 -0.33 -4.74 -0.41
CA ILE A 104 -0.32 -4.38 -1.83
C ILE A 104 -1.74 -4.32 -2.41
N LEU A 105 -2.58 -5.30 -2.10
CA LEU A 105 -3.99 -5.32 -2.53
C LEU A 105 -4.76 -4.12 -1.98
N GLU A 106 -4.62 -3.85 -0.68
CA GLU A 106 -5.25 -2.71 -0.02
C GLU A 106 -4.81 -1.39 -0.65
N TYR A 107 -3.50 -1.25 -0.93
CA TYR A 107 -2.96 -0.08 -1.60
C TYR A 107 -3.54 0.10 -3.01
N MET A 108 -3.67 -0.98 -3.79
CA MET A 108 -4.28 -0.94 -5.13
C MET A 108 -5.78 -0.60 -5.09
N MET A 109 -6.49 -0.99 -4.03
CA MET A 109 -7.90 -0.64 -3.85
C MET A 109 -8.06 0.83 -3.43
N ALA A 110 -7.15 1.34 -2.60
CA ALA A 110 -7.16 2.72 -2.13
C ALA A 110 -6.68 3.71 -3.21
N LYS A 111 -5.76 3.30 -4.09
CA LYS A 111 -5.13 4.16 -5.11
C LYS A 111 -5.21 3.51 -6.49
N SER A 112 -5.85 4.20 -7.44
CA SER A 112 -6.03 3.70 -8.82
C SER A 112 -4.74 3.55 -9.63
N ASN A 113 -3.59 4.02 -9.14
CA ASN A 113 -2.30 4.00 -9.83
C ASN A 113 -1.37 2.84 -9.41
N GLY A 114 -1.88 1.80 -8.74
CA GLY A 114 -1.09 0.68 -8.20
C GLY A 114 -0.46 -0.30 -9.21
N SER A 115 -0.40 0.02 -10.51
CA SER A 115 0.21 -0.85 -11.55
C SER A 115 1.69 -1.17 -11.30
N TRP A 116 2.37 -0.36 -10.49
CA TRP A 116 3.78 -0.55 -10.10
C TRP A 116 3.94 -1.53 -8.93
N CYS A 117 2.91 -1.77 -8.11
CA CYS A 117 2.98 -2.67 -6.97
C CYS A 117 3.28 -4.12 -7.39
N GLY A 118 2.80 -4.54 -8.56
CA GLY A 118 3.16 -5.84 -9.14
C GLY A 118 4.64 -5.96 -9.50
N SER A 119 5.26 -4.85 -9.95
CA SER A 119 6.71 -4.81 -10.20
C SER A 119 7.50 -4.86 -8.89
N LEU A 120 7.03 -4.14 -7.87
CA LEU A 120 7.63 -4.17 -6.53
C LEU A 120 7.62 -5.59 -5.96
N LYS A 121 6.45 -6.23 -5.96
CA LYS A 121 6.29 -7.62 -5.49
C LYS A 121 7.24 -8.57 -6.21
N LYS A 122 7.31 -8.46 -7.54
CA LYS A 122 8.17 -9.35 -8.35
C LYS A 122 9.65 -9.17 -8.01
N VAL A 123 10.11 -7.93 -7.85
CA VAL A 123 11.49 -7.67 -7.38
C VAL A 123 11.71 -8.25 -5.98
N LEU A 124 10.80 -8.00 -5.03
CA LEU A 124 10.94 -8.47 -3.65
C LEU A 124 10.94 -10.00 -3.50
N VAL A 125 10.14 -10.70 -4.31
CA VAL A 125 10.08 -12.17 -4.30
C VAL A 125 11.30 -12.79 -4.97
N HIS A 126 11.82 -12.16 -6.02
CA HIS A 126 12.95 -12.68 -6.81
C HIS A 126 14.32 -12.18 -6.36
N ALA A 127 14.39 -11.18 -5.48
CA ALA A 127 15.61 -10.74 -4.83
C ALA A 127 16.08 -11.84 -3.87
N LYS A 128 17.26 -12.41 -4.12
CA LYS A 128 17.88 -13.33 -3.16
C LYS A 128 18.37 -12.50 -1.97
N LYS A 129 17.83 -12.81 -0.80
CA LYS A 129 18.24 -12.26 0.49
C LYS A 129 19.53 -12.92 0.98
#